data_AF-A0A350UJ30-F1
#
_entry.id   AF-A0A350UJ30-F1
#
_cell.length_a   1.000
_cell.length_b   1.000
_cell.length_c   1.000
_cell.angle_alpha   90.00
_cell.angle_beta   90.00
_cell.angle_gamma   90.00
#
_symmetry.space_group_name_H-M   'P 1'
#
loop_
_entity.id
_entity.type
_entity.pdbx_description
1 polymer ?
#
loop_
_entity_poly.entity_id
_entity_poly.type
_entity_poly.pdbx_seq_one_letter_code
_entity_poly.pdbx_strand_id
1 'polypeptide(L)'
;MSVIETFQPARQGYARQADVDLFVSKLEAFEKGELSPDDWRSFRLLNGVYGQRQDGVNMIRAKLPGGIVTPAQLEALAEVAE
;
A
#
# COMPACT_ATOMS: atom_id res chain seq x y z
N MET A 1 4.33 -20.29 -33.81
CA MET A 1 4.90 -19.95 -32.50
C MET A 1 3.81 -19.18 -31.77
N SER A 2 3.18 -19.81 -30.78
CA SER A 2 2.01 -19.27 -30.08
C SER A 2 2.40 -17.97 -29.37
N VAL A 3 1.80 -16.85 -29.80
CA VAL A 3 1.81 -15.62 -29.04
C VAL A 3 1.03 -15.94 -27.77
N ILE A 4 1.74 -16.05 -26.64
CA ILE A 4 1.14 -16.15 -25.31
C ILE A 4 0.11 -15.02 -25.23
N GLU A 5 -1.16 -15.38 -25.06
CA GLU A 5 -2.26 -14.44 -24.88
C GLU A 5 -1.88 -13.47 -23.76
N THR A 6 -1.53 -12.25 -24.14
CA THR A 6 -1.22 -11.17 -23.21
C THR A 6 -2.46 -10.99 -22.34
N PHE A 7 -2.31 -11.29 -21.05
CA PHE A 7 -3.29 -11.12 -19.99
C PHE A 7 -4.21 -9.91 -20.24
N GLN A 8 -5.48 -10.19 -20.50
CA GLN A 8 -6.44 -9.18 -20.94
C GLN A 8 -6.77 -8.22 -19.77
N PRO A 9 -6.57 -6.90 -19.94
CA PRO A 9 -6.73 -5.94 -18.87
C PRO A 9 -8.20 -5.53 -18.75
N ALA A 10 -8.98 -6.26 -17.96
CA ALA A 10 -10.25 -5.73 -17.46
C ALA A 10 -10.76 -6.55 -16.27
N ARG A 11 -10.43 -6.09 -15.05
CA ARG A 11 -11.37 -6.14 -13.92
C ARG A 11 -10.84 -5.26 -12.79
N GLN A 12 -11.56 -4.17 -12.52
CA GLN A 12 -11.46 -3.22 -11.39
C GLN A 12 -10.14 -3.26 -10.60
N GLY A 13 -9.39 -2.14 -10.62
CA GLY A 13 -8.13 -2.01 -9.90
C GLY A 13 -8.21 -2.61 -8.49
N TYR A 14 -7.24 -3.47 -8.16
CA TYR A 14 -7.11 -4.06 -6.81
C TYR A 14 -6.87 -2.99 -5.72
N ALA A 15 -6.71 -1.73 -6.12
CA ALA A 15 -6.58 -0.57 -5.28
C ALA A 15 -7.63 0.48 -5.70
N ARG A 16 -8.15 1.22 -4.72
CA ARG A 16 -9.03 2.37 -4.93
C ARG A 16 -8.34 3.61 -4.36
N GLN A 17 -8.44 4.74 -5.06
CA GLN A 17 -7.90 6.02 -4.58
C GLN A 17 -8.40 6.36 -3.18
N ALA A 18 -9.68 6.11 -2.91
CA ALA A 18 -10.30 6.34 -1.61
C ALA A 18 -9.63 5.59 -0.44
N ASP A 19 -8.94 4.47 -0.69
CA ASP A 19 -8.20 3.75 0.35
C ASP A 19 -6.94 4.53 0.79
N VAL A 20 -6.27 5.20 -0.16
CA VAL A 20 -5.13 6.09 0.10
C VAL A 20 -5.60 7.35 0.80
N ASP A 21 -6.68 7.98 0.29
CA ASP A 21 -7.23 9.21 0.88
C ASP A 21 -7.67 8.99 2.34
N LEU A 22 -8.30 7.83 2.63
CA LEU A 22 -8.66 7.45 3.99
C LEU A 22 -7.43 7.26 4.88
N PHE A 23 -6.35 6.65 4.35
CA PHE A 23 -5.13 6.47 5.11
C PHE A 23 -4.50 7.81 5.50
N VAL A 24 -4.41 8.75 4.56
CA VAL A 24 -3.90 10.11 4.80
C VAL A 24 -4.76 10.83 5.82
N SER A 25 -6.09 10.80 5.68
CA SER A 25 -7.01 11.39 6.66
C SER A 25 -6.81 10.84 8.09
N LYS A 26 -6.60 9.52 8.22
CA LYS A 26 -6.38 8.88 9.52
C LYS A 26 -5.01 9.21 10.11
N LEU A 27 -3.99 9.34 9.26
CA LEU A 27 -2.67 9.80 9.66
C LEU A 27 -2.74 11.23 10.22
N GLU A 28 -3.39 12.15 9.51
CA GLU A 28 -3.55 13.54 9.97
C GLU A 28 -4.30 13.64 11.30
N ALA A 29 -5.37 12.86 11.47
CA ALA A 29 -6.12 12.82 12.73
C ALA A 29 -5.24 12.29 13.89
N PHE A 30 -4.39 11.29 13.63
CA PHE A 30 -3.43 10.80 14.62
C PHE A 30 -2.37 11.86 14.97
N GLU A 31 -1.81 12.55 13.97
CA GLU A 31 -0.80 13.60 14.17
C GLU A 31 -1.37 14.81 14.93
N LYS A 32 -2.67 15.10 14.77
CA LYS A 32 -3.40 16.13 15.55
C LYS A 32 -3.79 15.67 16.96
N GLY A 33 -3.60 14.39 17.29
CA GLY A 33 -4.02 13.79 18.58
C GLY A 33 -5.51 13.50 18.69
N GLU A 34 -6.26 13.56 17.60
CA GLU A 34 -7.70 13.26 17.53
C GLU A 34 -7.97 11.75 17.48
N LEU A 35 -6.99 10.96 17.01
CA LEU A 35 -7.03 9.50 17.00
C LEU A 35 -6.06 8.94 18.06
N SER A 36 -6.52 7.99 18.88
CA SER A 36 -5.67 7.39 19.91
C SER A 36 -4.52 6.57 19.30
N PRO A 37 -3.38 6.41 20.01
CA PRO A 37 -2.29 5.55 19.53
C PRO A 37 -2.68 4.09 19.30
N ASP A 38 -3.63 3.55 20.07
CA ASP A 38 -4.10 2.17 19.94
C ASP A 38 -5.03 2.00 18.72
N ASP A 39 -5.89 2.98 18.46
CA ASP A 39 -6.73 3.00 17.26
C ASP A 39 -5.89 3.19 16.00
N TRP A 40 -4.91 4.10 16.05
CA TRP A 40 -3.95 4.31 14.97
C TRP A 40 -3.17 3.04 14.67
N ARG A 41 -2.64 2.37 15.70
CA ARG A 41 -1.92 1.10 15.57
C ARG A 41 -2.81 0.05 14.90
N SER A 42 -4.05 -0.11 15.36
CA SER A 42 -4.98 -1.09 14.80
C SER A 42 -5.30 -0.79 13.32
N PHE A 43 -5.58 0.47 13.00
CA PHE A 43 -5.87 0.91 11.63
C PHE A 43 -4.68 0.68 10.69
N ARG A 44 -3.50 1.15 11.03
CA ARG A 44 -2.33 1.08 10.14
C ARG A 44 -1.86 -0.35 9.90
N LEU A 45 -1.98 -1.24 10.90
CA LEU A 45 -1.63 -2.66 10.78
C LEU A 45 -2.53 -3.39 9.77
N LEU A 46 -3.84 -3.12 9.80
CA LEU A 46 -4.79 -3.67 8.82
C LEU A 46 -4.50 -3.17 7.40
N ASN A 47 -3.99 -1.95 7.28
CA ASN A 47 -3.59 -1.32 6.03
C ASN A 47 -2.13 -1.59 5.63
N GLY A 48 -1.46 -2.55 6.28
CA GLY A 48 -0.16 -3.05 5.83
C GLY A 48 1.04 -2.20 6.23
N VAL A 49 0.89 -1.28 7.20
CA VAL A 49 1.98 -0.47 7.74
C VAL A 49 2.34 -0.93 9.16
N TYR A 50 3.53 -1.48 9.30
CA TYR A 50 4.01 -2.14 10.52
C TYR A 50 5.17 -1.36 11.12
N GLY A 51 5.19 -1.21 12.45
CA GLY A 51 6.39 -0.71 13.12
C GLY A 51 7.55 -1.70 12.95
N GLN A 52 8.77 -1.20 12.83
CA GLN A 52 9.97 -2.02 12.92
C GLN A 52 10.60 -1.95 14.32
N ARG A 53 11.65 -2.74 14.54
CA ARG A 53 12.43 -2.68 15.80
C ARG A 53 13.31 -1.43 15.85
N GLN A 54 13.67 -0.91 14.69
CA GLN A 54 14.36 0.36 14.53
C GLN A 54 13.37 1.50 14.74
N ASP A 55 13.76 2.48 15.54
CA ASP A 55 12.94 3.64 15.82
C ASP A 55 12.78 4.50 14.56
N GLY A 56 11.59 5.09 14.43
CA GLY A 56 11.28 6.05 13.37
C GLY A 56 11.00 5.45 11.99
N VAL A 57 11.08 4.12 11.82
CA VAL A 57 10.81 3.47 10.52
C VAL A 57 9.67 2.46 10.60
N ASN A 58 9.00 2.28 9.47
CA ASN A 58 7.91 1.32 9.31
C ASN A 58 8.18 0.42 8.10
N MET A 59 7.69 -0.83 8.16
CA MET A 59 7.60 -1.71 7.00
C MET A 59 6.24 -1.53 6.33
N ILE A 60 6.24 -1.43 5.00
CA ILE A 60 5.02 -1.33 4.18
C ILE A 60 4.87 -2.61 3.36
N ARG A 61 3.67 -3.21 3.42
CA ARG A 61 3.33 -4.40 2.64
C ARG A 61 2.51 -4.02 1.41
N ALA A 62 3.09 -4.22 0.22
CA ALA A 62 2.36 -4.14 -1.05
C ALA A 62 1.68 -5.49 -1.39
N LYS A 63 0.47 -5.42 -1.97
CA LYS A 63 -0.23 -6.61 -2.48
C LYS A 63 -0.06 -6.69 -3.99
N LEU A 64 0.54 -7.78 -4.45
CA LEU A 64 0.76 -8.08 -5.87
C LEU A 64 -0.03 -9.34 -6.24
N PRO A 65 -1.26 -9.21 -6.76
CA PRO A 65 -2.11 -10.37 -7.08
C PRO A 65 -1.41 -11.32 -8.06
N GLY A 66 -1.27 -12.58 -7.65
CA GLY A 66 -0.53 -13.60 -8.41
C GLY A 66 0.97 -13.35 -8.53
N GLY A 67 1.53 -12.33 -7.85
CA GLY A 67 2.93 -11.92 -8.00
C GLY A 67 3.25 -11.27 -9.35
N ILE A 68 2.23 -10.94 -10.15
CA ILE A 68 2.40 -10.39 -11.49
C ILE A 68 2.53 -8.87 -11.40
N VAL A 69 3.58 -8.32 -12.01
CA VAL A 69 3.85 -6.88 -12.08
C VAL A 69 4.29 -6.49 -13.50
N THR A 70 3.87 -5.32 -13.96
CA THR A 70 4.40 -4.73 -15.20
C THR A 70 5.71 -3.99 -14.92
N PRO A 71 6.55 -3.72 -15.95
CA PRO A 71 7.75 -2.90 -15.78
C PRO A 71 7.48 -1.54 -15.11
N ALA A 72 6.43 -0.83 -15.54
CA ALA A 72 6.04 0.45 -14.96
C ALA A 72 5.61 0.35 -13.48
N GLN A 73 4.96 -0.74 -13.07
CA GLN A 73 4.63 -0.97 -11.66
C GLN A 73 5.88 -1.28 -10.83
N LEU A 74 6.86 -1.98 -11.42
CA LEU A 74 8.13 -2.25 -10.75
C LEU A 74 8.96 -0.97 -10.58
N GLU A 75 8.97 -0.08 -11.57
CA GLU A 75 9.60 1.25 -11.47
C GLU A 75 8.96 2.07 -10.35
N ALA A 76 7.62 2.08 -10.24
CA ALA A 76 6.94 2.76 -9.14
C ALA A 76 7.29 2.18 -7.76
N LEU A 77 7.48 0.86 -7.65
CA LEU A 77 7.96 0.23 -6.41
C LEU A 77 9.39 0.65 -6.07
N ALA A 78 10.25 0.82 -7.09
CA ALA A 78 11.61 1.29 -6.90
C ALA A 78 11.64 2.75 -6.43
N GLU A 79 10.84 3.62 -7.03
CA GLU A 79 10.71 5.03 -6.63
C GLU A 79 10.26 5.18 -5.18
N VAL A 80 9.34 4.34 -4.69
CA VAL A 80 8.90 4.34 -3.29
C VAL A 80 9.95 3.80 -2.33
N ALA A 81 10.91 3.00 -2.82
CA ALA A 81 11.94 2.36 -2.00
C ALA A 81 13.23 3.20 -1.86
N GLU A 82 13.40 4.25 -2.68
CA GLU A 82 14.49 5.24 -2.56
C GLU A 82 14.21 6.28 -1.45
#